data_AF-A0A2V6YMD7-F1
#
_entry.id   AF-A0A2V6YMD7-F1
#
_cell.length_a   1.000
_cell.length_b   1.000
_cell.length_c   1.000
_cell.angle_alpha   90.00
_cell.angle_beta   90.00
_cell.angle_gamma   90.00
#
_symmetry.space_group_name_H-M   'P 1'
#
loop_
_entity.id
_entity.type
_entity.pdbx_description
1 polymer ?
#
loop_
_entity_poly.entity_id
_entity_poly.type
_entity_poly.pdbx_seq_one_letter_code
_entity_poly.pdbx_strand_id
1 'polypeptide(L)'
;MLFAAPPSSIGALRRRHGFVVAALVIIVVGCATLTPQEQDTVADVQHFADGTATAYNLPQIRVTIEPATNLGIGGRYRQGNFYLNARTLGSGTPTALVAHELAHYVLGHEPMSGPSMAELQRAQELRELDANAKAVEILMRVRGMSETEAVRTMVTHLRRAQGVIACGGALAPGHRLPADEIANLIARFPDSAPLLAGIEESIPLDSRDPRDSAGALAAEKPTSRSAVAAIPVPVPVWKPGDTWTFCLQSPTGNGMYVWSVDREEMVEGVSHYVIKQGTREIFYRTADLAHTRETVNGAVVRQHSPSRIRYVWPLEVGKIWEQAFREDRPVDRRTTEREDTVSVEGEETVGVPAGTFRTLKIAYRNTRTTAIRYEEWYAPELKNPVRIRERLDSGLQVRELVAYRLQ
;
A
#
# COMPACT_ATOMS: atom_id res chain seq x y z
N MET A 1 -36.53 22.70 73.71
CA MET A 1 -36.44 24.17 73.79
C MET A 1 -35.68 24.60 72.53
N LEU A 2 -36.22 25.43 71.63
CA LEU A 2 -36.55 26.86 71.80
C LEU A 2 -35.27 27.65 72.13
N PHE A 3 -34.78 28.61 71.33
CA PHE A 3 -35.40 29.40 70.23
C PHE A 3 -34.39 29.92 69.16
N ALA A 4 -34.92 30.17 67.96
CA ALA A 4 -34.73 31.34 67.07
C ALA A 4 -33.38 31.80 66.45
N ALA A 5 -33.54 32.49 65.31
CA ALA A 5 -32.62 33.38 64.57
C ALA A 5 -33.51 34.36 63.74
N PRO A 6 -32.99 35.32 62.92
CA PRO A 6 -31.65 35.89 62.81
C PRO A 6 -31.63 37.31 63.44
N PRO A 7 -31.72 38.53 62.79
CA PRO A 7 -31.53 38.99 61.39
C PRO A 7 -30.48 40.13 61.20
N SER A 8 -30.22 40.52 59.92
CA SER A 8 -29.75 41.87 59.46
C SER A 8 -28.33 42.37 59.83
N SER A 9 -27.58 43.12 58.98
CA SER A 9 -27.83 43.57 57.59
C SER A 9 -26.55 44.16 56.91
N ILE A 10 -26.29 43.78 55.64
CA ILE A 10 -25.61 44.52 54.52
C ILE A 10 -24.13 44.98 54.69
N GLY A 11 -23.26 44.71 53.68
CA GLY A 11 -21.90 45.32 53.64
C GLY A 11 -20.89 44.96 52.53
N ALA A 12 -21.18 45.23 51.25
CA ALA A 12 -20.21 45.44 50.13
C ALA A 12 -19.31 44.29 49.57
N LEU A 13 -18.83 44.50 48.33
CA LEU A 13 -18.03 43.60 47.46
C LEU A 13 -16.51 43.81 47.59
N ARG A 14 -15.70 42.75 47.45
CA ARG A 14 -14.83 42.55 46.25
C ARG A 14 -14.09 41.21 46.12
N ARG A 15 -14.08 40.70 44.88
CA ARG A 15 -13.09 39.84 44.18
C ARG A 15 -12.44 38.64 44.90
N ARG A 16 -12.88 37.46 44.44
CA ARG A 16 -12.11 36.22 44.13
C ARG A 16 -10.58 36.40 44.08
N HIS A 17 -9.85 35.38 44.56
CA HIS A 17 -8.87 34.60 43.78
C HIS A 17 -8.71 33.22 44.46
N GLY A 18 -9.10 32.13 43.79
CA GLY A 18 -9.03 30.77 44.34
C GLY A 18 -8.15 29.89 43.46
N PHE A 19 -7.03 29.41 44.00
CA PHE A 19 -6.19 28.41 43.33
C PHE A 19 -6.79 27.02 43.51
N VAL A 20 -7.24 26.41 42.42
CA VAL A 20 -7.52 24.97 42.35
C VAL A 20 -6.34 24.31 41.66
N VAL A 21 -5.56 23.52 42.40
CA VAL A 21 -4.46 22.73 41.83
C VAL A 21 -5.08 21.51 41.14
N ALA A 22 -5.34 21.64 39.84
CA ALA A 22 -5.72 20.50 39.01
C ALA A 22 -4.50 19.61 38.76
N ALA A 23 -4.50 18.40 39.33
CA ALA A 23 -3.46 17.40 39.09
C ALA A 23 -3.58 16.84 37.66
N LEU A 24 -2.91 17.51 36.72
CA LEU A 24 -2.91 17.11 35.31
C LEU A 24 -2.03 15.88 35.10
N VAL A 25 -2.64 14.69 35.12
CA VAL A 25 -1.96 13.43 34.77
C VAL A 25 -1.75 13.40 33.25
N ILE A 26 -0.62 13.93 32.79
CA ILE A 26 -0.25 13.94 31.37
C ILE A 26 0.19 12.53 30.94
N ILE A 27 -0.76 11.76 30.41
CA ILE A 27 -0.44 10.51 29.70
C ILE A 27 0.10 10.88 28.32
N VAL A 28 1.42 11.04 28.21
CA VAL A 28 2.11 11.18 26.90
C VAL A 28 2.25 9.81 26.24
N VAL A 29 1.13 9.26 25.78
CA VAL A 29 1.14 8.20 24.76
C VAL A 29 1.07 8.90 23.41
N GLY A 30 2.04 8.61 22.54
CA GLY A 30 2.23 9.34 21.28
C GLY A 30 1.02 9.24 20.36
N CYS A 31 0.23 10.32 20.28
CA CYS A 31 -0.74 10.50 19.21
C CYS A 31 0.01 10.58 17.87
N ALA A 32 -0.05 9.53 17.06
CA ALA A 32 0.27 9.62 15.65
C ALA A 32 -0.75 10.58 15.02
N THR A 33 -0.36 11.84 14.81
CA THR A 33 -1.20 12.84 14.16
C THR A 33 -1.39 12.45 12.71
N LEU A 34 -2.62 12.02 12.38
CA LEU A 34 -3.01 11.73 11.00
C LEU A 34 -2.68 12.91 10.08
N THR A 35 -2.14 12.64 8.89
CA THR A 35 -1.95 13.70 7.88
C THR A 35 -3.31 14.28 7.47
N PRO A 36 -3.37 15.48 6.86
CA PRO A 36 -4.65 16.04 6.39
C PRO A 36 -5.40 15.07 5.46
N GLN A 37 -4.69 14.40 4.54
CA GLN A 37 -5.26 13.38 3.66
C GLN A 37 -5.78 12.15 4.42
N GLU A 38 -5.08 11.71 5.47
CA GLU A 38 -5.59 10.64 6.35
C GLU A 38 -6.83 11.10 7.11
N GLN A 39 -6.91 12.36 7.56
CA GLN A 39 -8.10 12.94 8.23
C GLN A 39 -9.31 13.03 7.30
N ASP A 40 -9.13 13.49 6.06
CA ASP A 40 -10.18 13.50 5.03
C ASP A 40 -10.69 12.09 4.74
N THR A 41 -9.79 11.09 4.73
CA THR A 41 -10.15 9.68 4.56
C THR A 41 -10.97 9.16 5.75
N VAL A 42 -10.65 9.55 7.00
CA VAL A 42 -11.48 9.20 8.17
C VAL A 42 -12.88 9.82 8.06
N ALA A 43 -12.99 11.05 7.56
CA ALA A 43 -14.27 11.73 7.37
C ALA A 43 -15.16 11.03 6.32
N ASP A 44 -14.60 10.64 5.16
CA ASP A 44 -15.32 9.88 4.12
C ASP A 44 -15.80 8.51 4.62
N VAL A 45 -14.99 7.85 5.46
CA VAL A 45 -15.31 6.54 6.04
C VAL A 45 -16.39 6.64 7.13
N GLN A 46 -16.37 7.68 7.97
CA GLN A 46 -17.47 7.94 8.92
C GLN A 46 -18.76 8.28 8.16
N HIS A 47 -18.70 9.13 7.13
CA HIS A 47 -19.86 9.42 6.27
C HIS A 47 -20.39 8.16 5.54
N PHE A 48 -19.52 7.20 5.21
CA PHE A 48 -19.95 5.88 4.72
C PHE A 48 -20.73 5.11 5.79
N ALA A 49 -20.21 5.02 7.00
CA ALA A 49 -20.87 4.34 8.11
C ALA A 49 -22.25 4.94 8.42
N ASP A 50 -22.34 6.28 8.49
CA ASP A 50 -23.58 7.00 8.76
C ASP A 50 -24.60 6.87 7.60
N GLY A 51 -24.12 6.90 6.35
CA GLY A 51 -24.94 6.65 5.17
C GLY A 51 -25.50 5.21 5.13
N THR A 52 -24.69 4.21 5.50
CA THR A 52 -25.11 2.81 5.58
C THR A 52 -26.10 2.58 6.72
N ALA A 53 -25.84 3.13 7.91
CA ALA A 53 -26.77 3.09 9.03
C ALA A 53 -28.14 3.66 8.62
N THR A 54 -28.15 4.82 7.94
CA THR A 54 -29.36 5.44 7.41
C THR A 54 -30.06 4.57 6.36
N ALA A 55 -29.32 4.06 5.38
CA ALA A 55 -29.88 3.28 4.25
C ALA A 55 -30.44 1.89 4.63
N TYR A 56 -30.07 1.37 5.81
CA TYR A 56 -30.57 0.11 6.36
C TYR A 56 -31.40 0.27 7.64
N ASN A 57 -31.70 1.52 8.07
CA ASN A 57 -32.44 1.85 9.29
C ASN A 57 -31.85 1.20 10.55
N LEU A 58 -30.54 1.37 10.72
CA LEU A 58 -29.74 0.90 11.86
C LEU A 58 -29.16 2.10 12.65
N PRO A 59 -28.75 1.91 13.92
CA PRO A 59 -28.02 2.93 14.68
C PRO A 59 -26.75 3.45 13.97
N GLN A 60 -26.36 4.69 14.21
CA GLN A 60 -25.04 5.18 13.79
C GLN A 60 -23.93 4.48 14.58
N ILE A 61 -22.85 4.11 13.91
CA ILE A 61 -21.66 3.51 14.50
C ILE A 61 -20.45 4.43 14.36
N ARG A 62 -19.55 4.39 15.34
CA ARG A 62 -18.35 5.24 15.34
C ARG A 62 -17.16 4.51 14.73
N VAL A 63 -16.52 5.16 13.75
CA VAL A 63 -15.22 4.77 13.20
C VAL A 63 -14.12 5.15 14.19
N THR A 64 -13.31 4.16 14.57
CA THR A 64 -12.17 4.31 15.48
C THR A 64 -10.90 3.91 14.75
N ILE A 65 -9.92 4.81 14.69
CA ILE A 65 -8.63 4.53 14.06
C ILE A 65 -7.67 3.91 15.07
N GLU A 66 -7.11 2.76 14.72
CA GLU A 66 -6.17 2.03 15.55
C GLU A 66 -4.71 2.17 15.07
N PRO A 67 -3.73 2.05 15.98
CA PRO A 67 -2.31 2.04 15.64
C PRO A 67 -1.96 1.03 14.52
N ALA A 68 -0.96 1.40 13.72
CA ALA A 68 -0.56 0.69 12.51
C ALA A 68 0.04 -0.72 12.76
N THR A 69 -0.78 -1.76 12.91
CA THR A 69 -0.31 -3.14 13.08
C THR A 69 0.05 -3.82 11.74
N ASN A 70 0.89 -4.86 11.81
CA ASN A 70 1.29 -5.69 10.66
C ASN A 70 0.43 -6.97 10.51
N LEU A 71 -0.68 -7.10 11.23
CA LEU A 71 -1.41 -8.37 11.41
C LEU A 71 -2.31 -8.78 10.22
N GLY A 72 -2.19 -8.13 9.06
CA GLY A 72 -3.08 -8.32 7.90
C GLY A 72 -4.48 -7.73 8.05
N ILE A 73 -4.94 -7.52 9.29
CA ILE A 73 -6.23 -6.92 9.64
C ILE A 73 -6.24 -5.44 9.21
N GLY A 74 -7.01 -5.14 8.16
CA GLY A 74 -7.24 -3.79 7.66
C GLY A 74 -8.31 -3.03 8.45
N GLY A 75 -9.39 -3.71 8.82
CA GLY A 75 -10.44 -3.21 9.70
C GLY A 75 -11.05 -4.35 10.53
N ARG A 76 -12.07 -4.03 11.33
CA ARG A 76 -13.03 -5.01 11.89
C ARG A 76 -14.29 -4.31 12.41
N TYR A 77 -15.46 -4.89 12.16
CA TYR A 77 -16.65 -4.67 12.97
C TYR A 77 -16.63 -5.54 14.25
N ARG A 78 -17.09 -5.00 15.38
CA ARG A 78 -17.39 -5.76 16.60
C ARG A 78 -18.28 -4.98 17.57
N GLN A 79 -19.39 -5.55 18.03
CA GLN A 79 -20.19 -5.04 19.16
C GLN A 79 -20.53 -3.54 19.04
N GLY A 80 -21.09 -3.14 17.90
CA GLY A 80 -21.47 -1.75 17.58
C GLY A 80 -20.32 -0.78 17.29
N ASN A 81 -19.07 -1.26 17.28
CA ASN A 81 -17.87 -0.45 17.05
C ASN A 81 -17.18 -0.86 15.74
N PHE A 82 -16.69 0.14 15.00
CA PHE A 82 -15.93 -0.04 13.76
C PHE A 82 -14.48 0.36 14.00
N TYR A 83 -13.53 -0.55 13.77
CA TYR A 83 -12.10 -0.29 13.94
C TYR A 83 -11.40 -0.33 12.59
N LEU A 84 -10.52 0.64 12.32
CA LEU A 84 -9.74 0.72 11.07
C LEU A 84 -8.25 0.89 11.38
N ASN A 85 -7.41 0.05 10.79
CA ASN A 85 -5.96 0.09 10.95
C ASN A 85 -5.41 1.31 10.20
N ALA A 86 -4.69 2.22 10.88
CA ALA A 86 -4.18 3.45 10.27
C ALA A 86 -3.38 3.25 8.97
N ARG A 87 -2.83 2.05 8.69
CA ARG A 87 -2.16 1.73 7.41
C ARG A 87 -3.09 1.83 6.19
N THR A 88 -4.39 1.63 6.33
CA THR A 88 -5.33 1.63 5.19
C THR A 88 -5.77 3.03 4.74
N LEU A 89 -5.47 4.06 5.54
CA LEU A 89 -5.83 5.45 5.23
C LEU A 89 -5.00 6.02 4.07
N GLY A 90 -3.80 5.49 3.81
CA GLY A 90 -2.89 5.96 2.75
C GLY A 90 -2.91 5.14 1.44
N SER A 91 -3.53 3.96 1.41
CA SER A 91 -3.34 2.97 0.34
C SER A 91 -4.19 3.16 -0.93
N GLY A 92 -4.73 4.37 -1.14
CA GLY A 92 -5.87 4.60 -2.02
C GLY A 92 -7.18 4.09 -1.38
N THR A 93 -8.26 4.85 -1.58
CA THR A 93 -9.58 4.77 -0.92
C THR A 93 -9.95 3.36 -0.40
N PRO A 94 -10.11 3.16 0.93
CA PRO A 94 -10.38 1.83 1.51
C PRO A 94 -11.82 1.33 1.30
N THR A 95 -12.53 1.83 0.29
CA THR A 95 -13.97 1.71 0.06
C THR A 95 -14.49 0.27 0.08
N ALA A 96 -13.77 -0.67 -0.54
CA ALA A 96 -14.14 -2.09 -0.57
C ALA A 96 -14.05 -2.75 0.82
N LEU A 97 -12.93 -2.53 1.53
CA LEU A 97 -12.72 -3.00 2.90
C LEU A 97 -13.79 -2.42 3.84
N VAL A 98 -14.06 -1.12 3.73
CA VAL A 98 -15.07 -0.46 4.56
C VAL A 98 -16.46 -1.00 4.25
N ALA A 99 -16.80 -1.27 2.99
CA ALA A 99 -18.07 -1.92 2.63
C ALA A 99 -18.18 -3.35 3.18
N HIS A 100 -17.09 -4.13 3.25
CA HIS A 100 -17.06 -5.46 3.87
C HIS A 100 -17.31 -5.41 5.39
N GLU A 101 -16.64 -4.50 6.08
CA GLU A 101 -16.83 -4.32 7.53
C GLU A 101 -18.22 -3.74 7.87
N LEU A 102 -18.75 -2.86 7.02
CA LEU A 102 -20.13 -2.38 7.13
C LEU A 102 -21.16 -3.46 6.75
N ALA A 103 -20.79 -4.44 5.92
CA ALA A 103 -21.64 -5.59 5.63
C ALA A 103 -21.76 -6.54 6.84
N HIS A 104 -20.67 -6.79 7.57
CA HIS A 104 -20.72 -7.49 8.86
C HIS A 104 -21.64 -6.77 9.87
N TYR A 105 -21.61 -5.43 9.89
CA TYR A 105 -22.55 -4.66 10.70
C TYR A 105 -24.02 -4.85 10.26
N VAL A 106 -24.31 -4.65 8.97
CA VAL A 106 -25.67 -4.74 8.41
C VAL A 106 -26.27 -6.15 8.53
N LEU A 107 -25.44 -7.20 8.53
CA LEU A 107 -25.86 -8.59 8.74
C LEU A 107 -25.87 -9.03 10.21
N GLY A 108 -25.46 -8.17 11.15
CA GLY A 108 -25.42 -8.51 12.58
C GLY A 108 -24.38 -9.58 12.94
N HIS A 109 -23.26 -9.64 12.24
CA HIS A 109 -22.21 -10.66 12.39
C HIS A 109 -21.36 -10.47 13.66
N GLU A 110 -21.97 -10.71 14.83
CA GLU A 110 -21.27 -10.71 16.12
C GLU A 110 -20.41 -11.98 16.36
N PRO A 111 -19.47 -11.97 17.31
CA PRO A 111 -18.68 -13.16 17.67
C PRO A 111 -19.56 -14.36 18.08
N MET A 112 -19.33 -15.53 17.48
CA MET A 112 -20.10 -16.75 17.74
C MET A 112 -19.49 -17.63 18.84
N SER A 113 -20.37 -18.34 19.53
CA SER A 113 -20.06 -19.55 20.29
C SER A 113 -20.72 -20.75 19.61
N GLY A 114 -20.08 -21.93 19.61
CA GLY A 114 -20.58 -23.11 18.91
C GLY A 114 -19.99 -24.41 19.47
N PRO A 115 -20.59 -25.57 19.16
CA PRO A 115 -20.23 -26.84 19.80
C PRO A 115 -18.90 -27.44 19.32
N SER A 116 -18.35 -27.01 18.18
CA SER A 116 -17.00 -27.36 17.75
C SER A 116 -16.31 -26.25 16.94
N MET A 117 -14.97 -26.28 16.95
CA MET A 117 -14.14 -25.37 16.13
C MET A 117 -14.40 -25.53 14.63
N ALA A 118 -14.70 -26.76 14.16
CA ALA A 118 -14.95 -27.03 12.75
C ALA A 118 -16.32 -26.54 12.27
N GLU A 119 -17.28 -26.32 13.17
CA GLU A 119 -18.56 -25.67 12.87
C GLU A 119 -18.43 -24.16 12.95
N LEU A 120 -17.74 -23.64 13.96
CA LEU A 120 -17.41 -22.21 14.08
C LEU A 120 -16.66 -21.70 12.84
N GLN A 121 -15.66 -22.45 12.35
CA GLN A 121 -14.91 -22.09 11.14
C GLN A 121 -15.80 -22.06 9.89
N ARG A 122 -16.60 -23.10 9.65
CA ARG A 122 -17.52 -23.15 8.48
C ARG A 122 -18.58 -22.04 8.54
N ALA A 123 -19.09 -21.73 9.73
CA ALA A 123 -20.03 -20.64 9.92
C ALA A 123 -19.36 -19.26 9.80
N GLN A 124 -18.08 -19.11 10.14
CA GLN A 124 -17.34 -17.87 9.88
C GLN A 124 -17.12 -17.67 8.37
N GLU A 125 -16.67 -18.70 7.65
CA GLU A 125 -16.47 -18.63 6.20
C GLU A 125 -17.74 -18.20 5.45
N LEU A 126 -18.90 -18.78 5.80
CA LEU A 126 -20.18 -18.37 5.20
C LEU A 126 -20.48 -16.89 5.45
N ARG A 127 -20.16 -16.37 6.65
CA ARG A 127 -20.34 -14.96 7.00
C ARG A 127 -19.38 -14.03 6.26
N GLU A 128 -18.15 -14.43 5.96
CA GLU A 128 -17.27 -13.65 5.06
C GLU A 128 -17.80 -13.63 3.63
N LEU A 129 -18.35 -14.74 3.13
CA LEU A 129 -18.97 -14.79 1.79
C LEU A 129 -20.25 -13.96 1.70
N ASP A 130 -21.07 -13.95 2.76
CA ASP A 130 -22.28 -13.12 2.83
C ASP A 130 -21.95 -11.64 3.04
N ALA A 131 -20.89 -11.32 3.81
CA ALA A 131 -20.38 -9.95 3.95
C ALA A 131 -19.84 -9.42 2.61
N ASN A 132 -19.02 -10.20 1.89
CA ASN A 132 -18.55 -9.86 0.54
C ASN A 132 -19.72 -9.54 -0.41
N ALA A 133 -20.81 -10.31 -0.34
CA ALA A 133 -21.99 -10.09 -1.17
C ALA A 133 -22.79 -8.84 -0.76
N LYS A 134 -23.00 -8.63 0.55
CA LYS A 134 -23.71 -7.46 1.07
C LYS A 134 -22.91 -6.16 0.89
N ALA A 135 -21.58 -6.23 0.85
CA ALA A 135 -20.71 -5.10 0.52
C ALA A 135 -21.03 -4.51 -0.86
N VAL A 136 -21.34 -5.36 -1.86
CA VAL A 136 -21.78 -4.90 -3.20
C VAL A 136 -23.08 -4.11 -3.11
N GLU A 137 -24.09 -4.58 -2.37
CA GLU A 137 -25.34 -3.81 -2.15
C GLU A 137 -25.09 -2.47 -1.45
N ILE A 138 -24.20 -2.44 -0.46
CA ILE A 138 -23.84 -1.23 0.30
C ILE A 138 -23.16 -0.21 -0.62
N LEU A 139 -22.24 -0.66 -1.49
CA LEU A 139 -21.60 0.19 -2.51
C LEU A 139 -22.62 0.76 -3.50
N MET A 140 -23.58 -0.07 -3.96
CA MET A 140 -24.65 0.40 -4.85
C MET A 140 -25.56 1.43 -4.17
N ARG A 141 -26.04 1.16 -2.95
CA ARG A 141 -27.01 2.01 -2.24
C ARG A 141 -26.42 3.29 -1.66
N VAL A 142 -25.16 3.27 -1.20
CA VAL A 142 -24.56 4.34 -0.37
C VAL A 142 -23.40 5.06 -1.07
N ARG A 143 -22.76 4.42 -2.06
CA ARG A 143 -21.80 5.07 -2.97
C ARG A 143 -22.34 5.26 -4.40
N GLY A 144 -23.59 4.88 -4.68
CA GLY A 144 -24.27 5.14 -5.94
C GLY A 144 -23.71 4.36 -7.15
N MET A 145 -22.92 3.32 -6.90
CA MET A 145 -22.27 2.53 -7.94
C MET A 145 -23.28 1.68 -8.72
N SER A 146 -23.04 1.42 -10.00
CA SER A 146 -23.67 0.29 -10.69
C SER A 146 -23.20 -1.03 -10.07
N GLU A 147 -23.98 -2.11 -10.25
CA GLU A 147 -23.59 -3.44 -9.76
C GLU A 147 -22.20 -3.83 -10.25
N THR A 148 -21.92 -3.66 -11.54
CA THR A 148 -20.63 -4.03 -12.12
C THR A 148 -19.46 -3.21 -11.56
N GLU A 149 -19.66 -1.94 -11.19
CA GLU A 149 -18.64 -1.15 -10.50
C GLU A 149 -18.42 -1.61 -9.06
N ALA A 150 -19.49 -1.95 -8.34
CA ALA A 150 -19.43 -2.46 -6.98
C ALA A 150 -18.78 -3.86 -6.92
N VAL A 151 -19.15 -4.78 -7.80
CA VAL A 151 -18.53 -6.11 -7.93
C VAL A 151 -17.07 -5.97 -8.38
N ARG A 152 -16.74 -5.10 -9.35
CA ARG A 152 -15.36 -4.82 -9.75
C ARG A 152 -14.52 -4.28 -8.58
N THR A 153 -15.11 -3.44 -7.74
CA THR A 153 -14.47 -2.87 -6.54
C THR A 153 -14.11 -3.97 -5.52
N MET A 154 -15.06 -4.88 -5.24
CA MET A 154 -14.83 -6.01 -4.35
C MET A 154 -13.87 -7.06 -4.92
N VAL A 155 -14.02 -7.46 -6.19
CA VAL A 155 -13.10 -8.40 -6.87
C VAL A 155 -11.68 -7.82 -6.91
N THR A 156 -11.53 -6.51 -7.15
CA THR A 156 -10.22 -5.83 -7.08
C THR A 156 -9.60 -5.95 -5.68
N HIS A 157 -10.38 -5.73 -4.62
CA HIS A 157 -9.91 -5.89 -3.24
C HIS A 157 -9.46 -7.33 -2.94
N LEU A 158 -10.26 -8.33 -3.32
CA LEU A 158 -9.93 -9.74 -3.14
C LEU A 158 -8.69 -10.16 -3.97
N ARG A 159 -8.52 -9.65 -5.19
CA ARG A 159 -7.29 -9.86 -6.00
C ARG A 159 -6.05 -9.23 -5.35
N ARG A 160 -6.17 -8.06 -4.70
CA ARG A 160 -5.06 -7.48 -3.91
C ARG A 160 -4.69 -8.38 -2.73
N ALA A 161 -5.68 -8.89 -1.99
CA ALA A 161 -5.45 -9.87 -0.91
C ALA A 161 -4.81 -11.17 -1.43
N GLN A 162 -5.22 -11.66 -2.61
CA GLN A 162 -4.60 -12.82 -3.27
C GLN A 162 -3.11 -12.58 -3.54
N GLY A 163 -2.74 -11.38 -4.01
CA GLY A 163 -1.35 -10.97 -4.17
C GLY A 163 -0.57 -10.97 -2.86
N VAL A 164 -1.13 -10.39 -1.79
CA VAL A 164 -0.51 -10.38 -0.45
C VAL A 164 -0.22 -11.79 0.05
N ILE A 165 -1.17 -12.72 -0.10
CA ILE A 165 -1.01 -14.12 0.33
C ILE A 165 0.05 -14.84 -0.52
N ALA A 166 0.06 -14.64 -1.84
CA ALA A 166 1.10 -15.17 -2.74
C ALA A 166 2.52 -14.65 -2.43
N CYS A 167 2.62 -13.55 -1.68
CA CYS A 167 3.86 -12.95 -1.19
C CYS A 167 4.21 -13.35 0.26
N GLY A 168 3.56 -14.39 0.81
CA GLY A 168 3.79 -14.88 2.18
C GLY A 168 3.02 -14.12 3.26
N GLY A 169 2.04 -13.30 2.89
CA GLY A 169 1.11 -12.71 3.85
C GLY A 169 0.14 -13.75 4.43
N ALA A 170 -0.28 -13.54 5.68
CA ALA A 170 -1.26 -14.40 6.32
C ALA A 170 -2.65 -14.22 5.69
N LEU A 171 -3.39 -15.32 5.55
CA LEU A 171 -4.83 -15.29 5.32
C LEU A 171 -5.52 -14.73 6.59
N ALA A 172 -6.47 -13.81 6.41
CA ALA A 172 -7.22 -13.24 7.53
C ALA A 172 -8.09 -14.32 8.21
N PRO A 173 -8.19 -14.36 9.55
CA PRO A 173 -8.95 -15.40 10.24
C PRO A 173 -10.42 -15.45 9.81
N GLY A 174 -10.91 -16.62 9.43
CA GLY A 174 -12.30 -16.83 8.99
C GLY A 174 -12.53 -16.75 7.49
N HIS A 175 -11.66 -16.07 6.74
CA HIS A 175 -11.73 -16.00 5.27
C HIS A 175 -11.35 -17.32 4.59
N ARG A 176 -11.77 -17.47 3.34
CA ARG A 176 -11.27 -18.50 2.41
C ARG A 176 -10.12 -17.96 1.57
N LEU A 177 -9.53 -18.80 0.72
CA LEU A 177 -8.59 -18.29 -0.28
C LEU A 177 -9.34 -17.29 -1.19
N PRO A 178 -8.79 -16.10 -1.50
CA PRO A 178 -9.54 -15.09 -2.24
C PRO A 178 -10.04 -15.52 -3.62
N ALA A 179 -9.46 -16.58 -4.22
CA ALA A 179 -10.00 -17.20 -5.42
C ALA A 179 -11.40 -17.82 -5.20
N ASP A 180 -11.63 -18.45 -4.05
CA ASP A 180 -12.92 -19.04 -3.67
C ASP A 180 -13.95 -17.95 -3.35
N GLU A 181 -13.52 -16.86 -2.70
CA GLU A 181 -14.37 -15.71 -2.40
C GLU A 181 -14.78 -14.96 -3.68
N ILE A 182 -13.83 -14.75 -4.62
CA ILE A 182 -14.12 -14.19 -5.95
C ILE A 182 -15.07 -15.08 -6.73
N ALA A 183 -14.85 -16.40 -6.74
CA ALA A 183 -15.74 -17.34 -7.45
C ALA A 183 -17.16 -17.34 -6.85
N ASN A 184 -17.29 -17.28 -5.53
CA ASN A 184 -18.60 -17.17 -4.87
C ASN A 184 -19.28 -15.82 -5.15
N LEU A 185 -18.53 -14.71 -5.14
CA LEU A 185 -19.06 -13.38 -5.42
C LEU A 185 -19.56 -13.27 -6.87
N ILE A 186 -18.78 -13.76 -7.84
CA ILE A 186 -19.17 -13.80 -9.25
C ILE A 186 -20.41 -14.68 -9.45
N ALA A 187 -20.51 -15.82 -8.74
CA ALA A 187 -21.69 -16.67 -8.80
C ALA A 187 -22.97 -16.05 -8.20
N ARG A 188 -22.85 -15.03 -7.32
CA ARG A 188 -23.98 -14.26 -6.78
C ARG A 188 -24.39 -13.08 -7.68
N PHE A 189 -23.48 -12.56 -8.50
CA PHE A 189 -23.70 -11.43 -9.42
C PHE A 189 -23.36 -11.80 -10.87
N PRO A 190 -24.11 -12.75 -11.48
CA PRO A 190 -23.75 -13.33 -12.78
C PRO A 190 -23.77 -12.33 -13.94
N ASP A 191 -24.67 -11.33 -13.90
CA ASP A 191 -24.79 -10.33 -14.97
C ASP A 191 -23.55 -9.41 -15.06
N SER A 192 -22.86 -9.21 -13.93
CA SER A 192 -21.58 -8.49 -13.89
C SER A 192 -20.37 -9.34 -14.31
N ALA A 193 -20.48 -10.67 -14.39
CA ALA A 193 -19.36 -11.57 -14.66
C ALA A 193 -18.66 -11.35 -16.03
N PRO A 194 -19.37 -11.19 -17.17
CA PRO A 194 -18.73 -11.02 -18.48
C PRO A 194 -17.90 -9.73 -18.57
N LEU A 195 -18.28 -8.70 -17.81
CA LEU A 195 -17.64 -7.38 -17.77
C LEU A 195 -16.41 -7.31 -16.82
N LEU A 196 -16.03 -8.46 -16.23
CA LEU A 196 -14.83 -8.64 -15.41
C LEU A 196 -13.78 -9.52 -16.10
N ALA A 197 -14.19 -10.47 -16.95
CA ALA A 197 -13.27 -11.30 -17.74
C ALA A 197 -12.34 -10.46 -18.63
N GLY A 198 -12.87 -9.40 -19.26
CA GLY A 198 -12.09 -8.44 -20.07
C GLY A 198 -11.09 -7.57 -19.28
N ILE A 199 -10.92 -7.81 -17.98
CA ILE A 199 -9.94 -7.14 -17.11
C ILE A 199 -8.75 -8.09 -16.81
N GLU A 200 -8.90 -9.41 -16.99
CA GLU A 200 -7.82 -10.36 -16.67
C GLU A 200 -6.61 -10.21 -17.60
N GLU A 201 -6.80 -9.75 -18.85
CA GLU A 201 -5.70 -9.39 -19.76
C GLU A 201 -4.89 -8.16 -19.31
N SER A 202 -5.38 -7.36 -18.35
CA SER A 202 -4.69 -6.16 -17.84
C SER A 202 -3.70 -6.45 -16.69
N ILE A 203 -3.60 -7.70 -16.24
CA ILE A 203 -2.59 -8.15 -15.27
C ILE A 203 -1.71 -9.22 -15.96
N PRO A 204 -0.54 -8.84 -16.53
CA PRO A 204 0.33 -9.80 -17.20
C PRO A 204 0.96 -10.79 -16.23
N LEU A 205 0.29 -11.93 -16.01
CA LEU A 205 0.84 -13.11 -15.32
C LEU A 205 1.82 -13.86 -16.23
N ASP A 206 2.83 -13.14 -16.72
CA ASP A 206 3.75 -13.59 -17.75
C ASP A 206 4.85 -14.49 -17.16
N SER A 207 4.47 -15.74 -16.91
CA SER A 207 5.33 -16.81 -16.39
C SER A 207 5.51 -17.95 -17.39
N ARG A 208 5.49 -17.65 -18.71
CA ARG A 208 5.74 -18.62 -19.77
C ARG A 208 7.13 -18.40 -20.37
N ASP A 209 7.87 -19.49 -20.56
CA ASP A 209 9.21 -19.46 -21.14
C ASP A 209 9.13 -19.14 -22.65
N PRO A 210 9.83 -18.13 -23.20
CA PRO A 210 9.67 -17.68 -24.59
C PRO A 210 10.14 -18.66 -25.69
N ARG A 211 10.30 -19.95 -25.39
CA ARG A 211 10.88 -20.95 -26.30
C ARG A 211 9.85 -21.81 -27.05
N ASP A 212 8.62 -21.91 -26.56
CA ASP A 212 7.57 -22.77 -27.14
C ASP A 212 6.55 -21.97 -27.98
N SER A 213 6.99 -21.30 -29.06
CA SER A 213 6.09 -20.77 -30.11
C SER A 213 6.81 -20.39 -31.42
N ALA A 214 7.47 -21.37 -32.05
CA ALA A 214 7.96 -21.21 -33.43
C ALA A 214 6.80 -21.32 -34.44
N GLY A 215 6.22 -20.18 -34.85
CA GLY A 215 5.17 -20.11 -35.86
C GLY A 215 5.07 -18.71 -36.48
N ALA A 216 5.38 -18.59 -37.76
CA ALA A 216 5.49 -17.28 -38.42
C ALA A 216 4.12 -16.70 -38.85
N LEU A 217 3.90 -15.42 -38.53
CA LEU A 217 2.89 -14.57 -39.15
C LEU A 217 3.51 -13.18 -39.45
N ALA A 218 2.91 -12.47 -40.40
CA ALA A 218 3.55 -11.33 -41.06
C ALA A 218 3.60 -10.04 -40.23
N ALA A 219 4.58 -9.19 -40.51
CA ALA A 219 4.79 -7.93 -39.82
C ALA A 219 3.84 -6.83 -40.32
N GLU A 220 2.77 -6.56 -39.57
CA GLU A 220 2.03 -5.30 -39.70
C GLU A 220 2.80 -4.15 -39.03
N LYS A 221 2.83 -2.98 -39.67
CA LYS A 221 3.46 -1.77 -39.10
C LYS A 221 2.58 -1.21 -37.98
N PRO A 222 3.13 -0.89 -36.79
CA PRO A 222 2.38 -0.20 -35.75
C PRO A 222 1.93 1.19 -36.24
N THR A 223 0.62 1.40 -36.35
CA THR A 223 0.04 2.72 -36.62
C THR A 223 0.33 3.65 -35.44
N SER A 224 0.87 4.84 -35.72
CA SER A 224 1.30 5.77 -34.69
C SER A 224 0.13 6.26 -33.82
N ARG A 225 0.06 5.79 -32.56
CA ARG A 225 -0.74 6.46 -31.53
C ARG A 225 -0.17 7.86 -31.32
N SER A 226 -1.05 8.85 -31.22
CA SER A 226 -0.64 10.24 -30.98
C SER A 226 0.07 10.34 -29.63
N ALA A 227 1.31 10.82 -29.63
CA ALA A 227 2.08 11.01 -28.42
C ALA A 227 1.58 12.24 -27.67
N VAL A 228 0.82 12.02 -26.60
CA VAL A 228 0.62 13.05 -25.57
C VAL A 228 2.00 13.37 -25.00
N ALA A 229 2.38 14.65 -25.00
CA ALA A 229 3.68 15.06 -24.49
C ALA A 229 3.78 14.76 -22.99
N ALA A 230 4.62 13.79 -22.63
CA ALA A 230 4.90 13.43 -21.24
C ALA A 230 5.51 14.64 -20.51
N ILE A 231 4.98 14.96 -19.32
CA ILE A 231 5.52 16.05 -18.50
C ILE A 231 6.82 15.57 -17.85
N PRO A 232 7.94 16.32 -17.96
CA PRO A 232 9.20 15.98 -17.31
C PRO A 232 9.03 15.80 -15.80
N VAL A 233 9.46 14.64 -15.28
CA VAL A 233 9.34 14.32 -13.85
C VAL A 233 10.58 14.81 -13.11
N PRO A 234 10.48 15.79 -12.18
CA PRO A 234 11.63 16.31 -11.44
C PRO A 234 12.14 15.32 -10.38
N VAL A 235 13.29 15.63 -9.77
CA VAL A 235 13.80 14.90 -8.59
C VAL A 235 12.71 14.90 -7.50
N PRO A 236 12.29 13.73 -6.96
CA PRO A 236 11.31 13.68 -5.89
C PRO A 236 11.91 14.10 -4.55
N VAL A 237 11.15 14.84 -3.75
CA VAL A 237 11.48 15.06 -2.34
C VAL A 237 10.83 13.96 -1.50
N TRP A 238 11.66 13.04 -1.01
CA TRP A 238 11.28 12.08 0.02
C TRP A 238 11.28 12.76 1.40
N LYS A 239 10.35 12.35 2.27
CA LYS A 239 10.24 12.85 3.66
C LYS A 239 10.42 11.69 4.65
N PRO A 240 11.07 11.91 5.82
CA PRO A 240 11.02 10.94 6.92
C PRO A 240 9.58 10.52 7.22
N GLY A 241 9.33 9.21 7.25
CA GLY A 241 7.97 8.64 7.36
C GLY A 241 7.26 8.31 6.03
N ASP A 242 7.81 8.70 4.87
CA ASP A 242 7.41 8.08 3.59
C ASP A 242 7.77 6.58 3.63
N THR A 243 6.84 5.70 3.21
CA THR A 243 7.02 4.25 3.23
C THR A 243 6.45 3.54 2.01
N TRP A 244 7.12 2.46 1.60
CA TRP A 244 6.70 1.56 0.53
C TRP A 244 6.89 0.11 0.98
N THR A 245 5.84 -0.69 0.91
CA THR A 245 5.86 -2.13 1.24
C THR A 245 5.88 -2.91 -0.06
N PHE A 246 6.94 -3.67 -0.29
CA PHE A 246 7.10 -4.50 -1.47
C PHE A 246 6.90 -5.98 -1.14
N CYS A 247 6.16 -6.66 -2.01
CA CYS A 247 6.32 -8.08 -2.25
C CYS A 247 7.66 -8.32 -2.95
N LEU A 248 8.36 -9.39 -2.56
CA LEU A 248 9.51 -9.98 -3.23
C LEU A 248 9.14 -11.39 -3.67
N GLN A 249 9.38 -11.70 -4.94
CA GLN A 249 9.30 -13.06 -5.48
C GLN A 249 10.63 -13.41 -6.15
N SER A 250 11.19 -14.59 -5.84
CA SER A 250 12.44 -15.05 -6.45
C SER A 250 12.61 -16.58 -6.33
N PRO A 251 13.42 -17.22 -7.19
CA PRO A 251 13.69 -18.66 -7.12
C PRO A 251 14.35 -19.12 -5.81
N THR A 252 14.95 -18.21 -5.04
CA THR A 252 15.59 -18.50 -3.75
C THR A 252 14.71 -18.12 -2.54
N GLY A 253 13.51 -17.57 -2.76
CA GLY A 253 12.57 -17.23 -1.69
C GLY A 253 11.63 -16.08 -2.03
N ASN A 254 10.46 -16.08 -1.40
CA ASN A 254 9.45 -15.03 -1.48
C ASN A 254 9.26 -14.39 -0.09
N GLY A 255 8.69 -13.18 -0.04
CA GLY A 255 8.31 -12.52 1.21
C GLY A 255 7.90 -11.07 1.01
N MET A 256 7.65 -10.35 2.10
CA MET A 256 7.40 -8.90 2.08
C MET A 256 8.47 -8.14 2.88
N TYR A 257 8.79 -6.94 2.43
CA TYR A 257 9.62 -6.00 3.18
C TYR A 257 9.10 -4.57 3.07
N VAL A 258 9.40 -3.75 4.08
CA VAL A 258 9.09 -2.31 4.07
C VAL A 258 10.38 -1.53 3.84
N TRP A 259 10.34 -0.56 2.94
CA TRP A 259 11.26 0.56 2.89
C TRP A 259 10.60 1.75 3.58
N SER A 260 11.31 2.36 4.52
CA SER A 260 10.88 3.58 5.22
C SER A 260 12.00 4.61 5.13
N VAL A 261 11.68 5.86 4.78
CA VAL A 261 12.62 6.97 4.97
C VAL A 261 12.74 7.19 6.48
N ASP A 262 13.93 7.02 7.03
CA ASP A 262 14.21 7.15 8.47
C ASP A 262 14.69 8.57 8.79
N ARG A 263 15.63 9.10 7.99
CA ARG A 263 16.25 10.41 8.17
C ARG A 263 16.95 10.88 6.88
N GLU A 264 17.34 12.15 6.87
CA GLU A 264 18.45 12.63 6.04
C GLU A 264 19.74 12.61 6.85
N GLU A 265 20.87 12.28 6.20
CA GLU A 265 22.19 12.17 6.83
C GLU A 265 23.30 12.74 5.91
N MET A 266 24.26 13.46 6.49
CA MET A 266 25.44 13.93 5.78
C MET A 266 26.56 12.87 5.84
N VAL A 267 26.78 12.17 4.72
CA VAL A 267 27.85 11.18 4.58
C VAL A 267 28.96 11.78 3.72
N GLU A 268 30.16 11.93 4.27
CA GLU A 268 31.35 12.44 3.56
C GLU A 268 31.12 13.81 2.87
N GLY A 269 30.29 14.66 3.48
CA GLY A 269 29.92 15.99 2.96
C GLY A 269 28.75 15.97 1.95
N VAL A 270 28.15 14.82 1.67
CA VAL A 270 27.02 14.66 0.73
C VAL A 270 25.75 14.25 1.49
N SER A 271 24.66 14.98 1.28
CA SER A 271 23.35 14.66 1.86
C SER A 271 22.75 13.40 1.21
N HIS A 272 22.26 12.49 2.06
CA HIS A 272 21.62 11.24 1.67
C HIS A 272 20.29 11.03 2.43
N TYR A 273 19.27 10.54 1.74
CA TYR A 273 18.16 9.84 2.38
C TYR A 273 18.66 8.48 2.89
N VAL A 274 18.36 8.17 4.15
CA VAL A 274 18.61 6.85 4.75
C VAL A 274 17.30 6.07 4.75
N ILE A 275 17.25 5.02 3.93
CA ILE A 275 16.09 4.12 3.82
C ILE A 275 16.32 2.89 4.70
N LYS A 276 15.40 2.64 5.63
CA LYS A 276 15.43 1.53 6.58
C LYS A 276 14.62 0.35 6.06
N GLN A 277 15.20 -0.85 6.17
CA GLN A 277 14.60 -2.13 5.83
C GLN A 277 14.92 -3.15 6.93
N GLY A 278 14.22 -3.06 8.06
CA GLY A 278 14.57 -3.82 9.27
C GLY A 278 15.88 -3.33 9.88
N THR A 279 16.89 -4.20 9.94
CA THR A 279 18.26 -3.89 10.40
C THR A 279 19.19 -3.37 9.29
N ARG A 280 18.69 -3.28 8.05
CA ARG A 280 19.40 -2.74 6.89
C ARG A 280 19.12 -1.25 6.73
N GLU A 281 20.16 -0.49 6.39
CA GLU A 281 20.04 0.89 5.90
C GLU A 281 20.56 0.97 4.45
N ILE A 282 19.95 1.83 3.64
CA ILE A 282 20.30 2.05 2.22
C ILE A 282 20.41 3.56 2.00
N PHE A 283 21.54 4.00 1.46
CA PHE A 283 21.90 5.41 1.35
C PHE A 283 21.77 5.89 -0.10
N TYR A 284 20.78 6.76 -0.35
CA TYR A 284 20.56 7.40 -1.66
C TYR A 284 20.82 8.90 -1.54
N ARG A 285 21.62 9.50 -2.44
CA ARG A 285 21.87 10.95 -2.43
C ARG A 285 20.56 11.73 -2.59
N THR A 286 20.36 12.80 -1.82
CA THR A 286 19.14 13.62 -1.90
C THR A 286 19.03 14.39 -3.22
N ALA A 287 20.16 14.74 -3.84
CA ALA A 287 20.19 15.53 -5.07
C ALA A 287 19.74 14.77 -6.35
N ASP A 288 19.88 13.44 -6.40
CA ASP A 288 19.62 12.65 -7.62
C ASP A 288 19.16 11.19 -7.39
N LEU A 289 19.00 10.76 -6.14
CA LEU A 289 18.75 9.37 -5.74
C LEU A 289 19.80 8.35 -6.24
N ALA A 290 21.05 8.78 -6.49
CA ALA A 290 22.13 7.82 -6.74
C ALA A 290 22.43 6.99 -5.48
N HIS A 291 22.58 5.67 -5.66
CA HIS A 291 22.76 4.70 -4.57
C HIS A 291 24.24 4.58 -4.18
N THR A 292 24.61 5.07 -3.00
CA THR A 292 26.00 5.06 -2.51
C THR A 292 26.38 3.77 -1.80
N ARG A 293 25.62 3.34 -0.77
CA ARG A 293 25.95 2.16 0.05
C ARG A 293 24.73 1.53 0.74
N GLU A 294 24.90 0.29 1.19
CA GLU A 294 24.00 -0.43 2.08
C GLU A 294 24.77 -0.90 3.34
N THR A 295 24.17 -0.75 4.52
CA THR A 295 24.67 -1.34 5.78
C THR A 295 23.66 -2.34 6.34
N VAL A 296 24.14 -3.27 7.19
CA VAL A 296 23.29 -4.13 8.05
C VAL A 296 23.94 -4.16 9.43
N ASN A 297 23.18 -3.82 10.47
CA ASN A 297 23.72 -3.65 11.84
C ASN A 297 24.96 -2.73 11.89
N GLY A 298 25.00 -1.69 11.05
CA GLY A 298 26.13 -0.77 10.91
C GLY A 298 27.29 -1.25 10.04
N ALA A 299 27.43 -2.55 9.77
CA ALA A 299 28.46 -3.08 8.88
C ALA A 299 28.11 -2.83 7.41
N VAL A 300 29.06 -2.36 6.59
CA VAL A 300 28.84 -2.16 5.13
C VAL A 300 28.74 -3.51 4.43
N VAL A 301 27.59 -3.76 3.78
CA VAL A 301 27.33 -5.00 3.02
C VAL A 301 27.37 -4.79 1.52
N ARG A 302 27.15 -3.55 1.05
CA ARG A 302 27.33 -3.14 -0.35
C ARG A 302 27.80 -1.69 -0.43
N GLN A 303 28.66 -1.38 -1.38
CA GLN A 303 29.05 -0.02 -1.72
C GLN A 303 29.23 0.12 -3.24
N HIS A 304 28.90 1.30 -3.79
CA HIS A 304 29.16 1.64 -5.19
C HIS A 304 30.23 2.72 -5.30
N SER A 305 31.19 2.52 -6.20
CA SER A 305 32.25 3.50 -6.50
C SER A 305 32.30 3.78 -8.01
N PRO A 306 31.88 4.97 -8.49
CA PRO A 306 31.09 5.99 -7.78
C PRO A 306 29.67 5.51 -7.43
N SER A 307 28.89 6.32 -6.69
CA SER A 307 27.48 6.05 -6.40
C SER A 307 26.70 5.68 -7.68
N ARG A 308 25.90 4.61 -7.65
CA ARG A 308 25.15 4.14 -8.82
C ARG A 308 24.01 5.11 -9.15
N ILE A 309 24.11 5.81 -10.29
CA ILE A 309 23.13 6.75 -10.81
C ILE A 309 21.95 5.93 -11.37
N ARG A 310 20.83 5.92 -10.62
CA ARG A 310 19.59 5.26 -11.03
C ARG A 310 18.78 6.07 -12.03
N TYR A 311 18.95 7.39 -12.04
CA TYR A 311 18.13 8.34 -12.78
C TYR A 311 18.96 9.53 -13.22
N VAL A 312 18.76 10.02 -14.44
CA VAL A 312 19.18 11.37 -14.85
C VAL A 312 17.93 12.24 -14.95
N TRP A 313 17.81 13.16 -14.00
CA TRP A 313 16.62 14.00 -13.84
C TRP A 313 16.64 15.24 -14.76
N PRO A 314 15.46 15.76 -15.17
CA PRO A 314 14.13 15.17 -14.99
C PRO A 314 13.97 13.90 -15.83
N LEU A 315 13.16 12.94 -15.37
CA LEU A 315 12.86 11.74 -16.14
C LEU A 315 11.84 12.06 -17.25
N GLU A 316 12.17 11.66 -18.46
CA GLU A 316 11.46 11.95 -19.72
C GLU A 316 11.58 10.72 -20.63
N VAL A 317 10.53 10.37 -21.37
CA VAL A 317 10.57 9.24 -22.32
C VAL A 317 11.62 9.51 -23.41
N GLY A 318 12.43 8.48 -23.72
CA GLY A 318 13.55 8.58 -24.66
C GLY A 318 14.84 9.11 -24.05
N LYS A 319 14.88 9.45 -22.75
CA LYS A 319 16.12 9.81 -22.05
C LYS A 319 17.00 8.57 -21.86
N ILE A 320 18.27 8.69 -22.24
CA ILE A 320 19.29 7.62 -22.16
C ILE A 320 20.53 8.18 -21.47
N TRP A 321 21.17 7.38 -20.62
CA TRP A 321 22.51 7.64 -20.06
C TRP A 321 23.27 6.32 -19.86
N GLU A 322 24.58 6.42 -19.65
CA GLU A 322 25.44 5.26 -19.38
C GLU A 322 26.19 5.48 -18.06
N GLN A 323 26.47 4.39 -17.33
CA GLN A 323 27.34 4.44 -16.16
C GLN A 323 28.24 3.21 -16.05
N ALA A 324 29.54 3.46 -15.90
CA ALA A 324 30.47 2.51 -15.31
C ALA A 324 30.58 2.74 -13.78
N PHE A 325 30.46 1.68 -12.98
CA PHE A 325 30.62 1.73 -11.53
C PHE A 325 31.05 0.38 -10.96
N ARG A 326 31.84 0.40 -9.89
CA ARG A 326 32.21 -0.81 -9.15
C ARG A 326 31.20 -1.09 -8.04
N GLU A 327 30.64 -2.30 -7.99
CA GLU A 327 29.90 -2.80 -6.83
C GLU A 327 30.85 -3.62 -5.95
N ASP A 328 31.09 -3.18 -4.71
CA ASP A 328 31.83 -3.92 -3.69
C ASP A 328 30.86 -4.51 -2.65
N ARG A 329 31.00 -5.79 -2.33
CA ARG A 329 30.26 -6.49 -1.27
C ARG A 329 31.25 -7.09 -0.26
N PRO A 330 31.64 -6.36 0.80
CA PRO A 330 32.74 -6.77 1.68
C PRO A 330 32.48 -8.09 2.41
N VAL A 331 31.24 -8.33 2.84
CA VAL A 331 30.83 -9.56 3.55
C VAL A 331 30.89 -10.78 2.63
N ASP A 332 30.39 -10.65 1.40
CA ASP A 332 30.44 -11.70 0.36
C ASP A 332 31.86 -11.89 -0.21
N ARG A 333 32.79 -10.97 0.09
CA ARG A 333 34.12 -10.81 -0.56
C ARG A 333 34.04 -10.73 -2.10
N ARG A 334 32.91 -10.21 -2.62
CA ARG A 334 32.64 -10.08 -4.07
C ARG A 334 32.76 -8.62 -4.49
N THR A 335 33.67 -8.34 -5.41
CA THR A 335 33.71 -7.10 -6.20
C THR A 335 33.18 -7.40 -7.59
N THR A 336 32.48 -6.47 -8.22
CA THR A 336 31.94 -6.63 -9.58
C THR A 336 31.87 -5.28 -10.28
N GLU A 337 32.66 -5.11 -11.34
CA GLU A 337 32.54 -3.97 -12.24
C GLU A 337 31.24 -4.05 -13.04
N ARG A 338 30.54 -2.92 -13.14
CA ARG A 338 29.31 -2.74 -13.90
C ARG A 338 29.49 -1.64 -14.93
N GLU A 339 28.83 -1.84 -16.05
CA GLU A 339 28.77 -0.94 -17.19
C GLU A 339 27.37 -1.16 -17.77
N ASP A 340 26.48 -0.22 -17.47
CA ASP A 340 25.06 -0.29 -17.77
C ASP A 340 24.63 0.94 -18.58
N THR A 341 24.00 0.70 -19.73
CA THR A 341 23.25 1.68 -20.52
C THR A 341 21.81 1.67 -20.01
N VAL A 342 21.28 2.83 -19.65
CA VAL A 342 19.96 2.96 -19.01
C VAL A 342 19.07 3.88 -19.84
N SER A 343 17.81 3.48 -20.04
CA SER A 343 16.87 4.18 -20.92
C SER A 343 15.46 4.24 -20.33
N VAL A 344 14.81 5.40 -20.41
CA VAL A 344 13.37 5.55 -20.17
C VAL A 344 12.63 5.15 -21.44
N GLU A 345 12.10 3.92 -21.48
CA GLU A 345 11.58 3.30 -22.72
C GLU A 345 10.17 3.82 -23.11
N GLY A 346 9.32 4.21 -22.15
CA GLY A 346 7.96 4.67 -22.42
C GLY A 346 7.13 4.95 -21.17
N GLU A 347 5.91 5.46 -21.39
CA GLU A 347 4.85 5.45 -20.36
C GLU A 347 4.06 4.13 -20.42
N GLU A 348 3.84 3.51 -19.25
CA GLU A 348 3.00 2.32 -19.09
C GLU A 348 2.06 2.47 -17.89
N THR A 349 0.80 2.07 -18.05
CA THR A 349 -0.15 1.95 -16.93
C THR A 349 -0.01 0.56 -16.31
N VAL A 350 0.35 0.50 -15.03
CA VAL A 350 0.77 -0.74 -14.37
C VAL A 350 -0.10 -1.05 -13.15
N GLY A 351 -0.77 -2.19 -13.19
CA GLY A 351 -1.44 -2.80 -12.03
C GLY A 351 -0.47 -3.64 -11.17
N VAL A 352 -0.53 -3.43 -9.86
CA VAL A 352 0.17 -4.17 -8.78
C VAL A 352 -0.76 -4.28 -7.55
N PRO A 353 -0.44 -5.06 -6.50
CA PRO A 353 -1.33 -5.20 -5.34
C PRO A 353 -1.65 -3.90 -4.57
N ALA A 354 -0.83 -2.85 -4.68
CA ALA A 354 -1.16 -1.51 -4.15
C ALA A 354 -2.21 -0.74 -4.97
N GLY A 355 -2.43 -1.09 -6.24
CA GLY A 355 -3.29 -0.34 -7.16
C GLY A 355 -2.76 -0.29 -8.60
N THR A 356 -3.35 0.58 -9.40
CA THR A 356 -2.97 0.80 -10.81
C THR A 356 -2.47 2.22 -10.99
N PHE A 357 -1.25 2.38 -11.49
CA PHE A 357 -0.51 3.65 -11.51
C PHE A 357 -0.02 3.99 -12.93
N ARG A 358 0.14 5.28 -13.24
CA ARG A 358 0.88 5.69 -14.45
C ARG A 358 2.37 5.70 -14.16
N THR A 359 3.15 5.04 -15.00
CA THR A 359 4.57 4.81 -14.75
C THR A 359 5.43 5.14 -15.95
N LEU A 360 6.69 5.50 -15.69
CA LEU A 360 7.75 5.47 -16.69
C LEU A 360 8.48 4.14 -16.59
N LYS A 361 8.52 3.36 -17.67
CA LYS A 361 9.36 2.15 -17.73
C LYS A 361 10.81 2.55 -17.96
N ILE A 362 11.70 2.05 -17.11
CA ILE A 362 13.14 2.32 -17.13
C ILE A 362 13.88 0.98 -17.20
N ALA A 363 14.67 0.79 -18.25
CA ALA A 363 15.44 -0.44 -18.48
C ALA A 363 16.94 -0.18 -18.37
N TYR A 364 17.64 -1.06 -17.67
CA TYR A 364 19.08 -1.04 -17.47
C TYR A 364 19.66 -2.27 -18.19
N ARG A 365 20.52 -2.04 -19.18
CA ARG A 365 21.08 -3.04 -20.09
C ARG A 365 22.60 -3.06 -19.95
N ASN A 366 23.22 -4.23 -19.96
CA ASN A 366 24.67 -4.32 -20.04
C ASN A 366 25.14 -3.69 -21.36
N THR A 367 25.99 -2.66 -21.32
CA THR A 367 26.44 -1.90 -22.50
C THR A 367 27.10 -2.78 -23.57
N ARG A 368 27.80 -3.86 -23.16
CA ARG A 368 28.53 -4.76 -24.07
C ARG A 368 27.69 -5.86 -24.68
N THR A 369 26.64 -6.32 -23.98
CA THR A 369 25.81 -7.46 -24.43
C THR A 369 24.37 -7.11 -24.74
N THR A 370 23.96 -5.85 -24.53
CA THR A 370 22.60 -5.28 -24.60
C THR A 370 21.52 -5.99 -23.76
N ALA A 371 21.90 -7.06 -23.05
CA ALA A 371 21.03 -7.86 -22.20
C ALA A 371 20.51 -7.03 -21.02
N ILE A 372 19.19 -7.08 -20.84
CA ILE A 372 18.49 -6.45 -19.72
C ILE A 372 18.99 -7.09 -18.42
N ARG A 373 19.49 -6.26 -17.50
CA ARG A 373 19.86 -6.65 -16.13
C ARG A 373 18.76 -6.32 -15.14
N TYR A 374 18.10 -5.18 -15.32
CA TYR A 374 17.13 -4.63 -14.37
C TYR A 374 16.11 -3.76 -15.12
N GLU A 375 14.84 -3.87 -14.76
CA GLU A 375 13.73 -3.06 -15.29
C GLU A 375 12.92 -2.54 -14.09
N GLU A 376 12.51 -1.27 -14.11
CA GLU A 376 11.62 -0.71 -13.09
C GLU A 376 10.57 0.21 -13.71
N TRP A 377 9.39 0.23 -13.09
CA TRP A 377 8.24 1.04 -13.51
C TRP A 377 8.03 2.14 -12.48
N TYR A 378 8.65 3.30 -12.73
CA TYR A 378 8.69 4.44 -11.82
C TYR A 378 7.35 5.19 -11.82
N ALA A 379 6.64 5.23 -10.69
CA ALA A 379 5.39 5.98 -10.54
C ALA A 379 5.69 7.38 -9.96
N PRO A 380 5.50 8.48 -10.73
CA PRO A 380 5.84 9.83 -10.27
C PRO A 380 5.05 10.24 -9.02
N GLU A 381 3.76 9.89 -8.98
CA GLU A 381 2.84 10.16 -7.86
C GLU A 381 3.26 9.46 -6.56
N LEU A 382 3.98 8.32 -6.64
CA LEU A 382 4.46 7.58 -5.48
C LEU A 382 5.95 7.84 -5.15
N LYS A 383 6.63 8.68 -5.93
CA LYS A 383 8.07 8.98 -5.79
C LYS A 383 9.01 7.75 -5.87
N ASN A 384 8.54 6.62 -6.40
CA ASN A 384 9.19 5.30 -6.28
C ASN A 384 8.68 4.34 -7.39
N PRO A 385 9.47 3.34 -7.84
CA PRO A 385 8.93 2.25 -8.65
C PRO A 385 7.84 1.43 -7.97
N VAL A 386 6.78 1.11 -8.74
CA VAL A 386 5.70 0.19 -8.31
C VAL A 386 5.99 -1.27 -8.65
N ARG A 387 6.78 -1.51 -9.69
CA ARG A 387 7.27 -2.83 -10.11
C ARG A 387 8.76 -2.75 -10.40
N ILE A 388 9.50 -3.79 -10.02
CA ILE A 388 10.92 -3.98 -10.34
C ILE A 388 11.11 -5.42 -10.82
N ARG A 389 11.92 -5.63 -11.86
CA ARG A 389 12.39 -6.95 -12.33
C ARG A 389 13.91 -6.92 -12.40
N GLU A 390 14.58 -7.83 -11.71
CA GLU A 390 16.04 -7.92 -11.64
C GLU A 390 16.48 -9.33 -12.06
N ARG A 391 17.36 -9.42 -13.06
CA ARG A 391 17.86 -10.70 -13.60
C ARG A 391 19.18 -11.02 -12.90
N LEU A 392 19.12 -11.94 -11.95
CA LEU A 392 20.25 -12.39 -11.15
C LEU A 392 20.84 -13.69 -11.69
N ASP A 393 22.04 -14.03 -11.24
CA ASP A 393 22.69 -15.34 -11.48
C ASP A 393 21.78 -16.51 -11.01
N SER A 394 20.89 -16.26 -10.04
CA SER A 394 19.89 -17.18 -9.49
C SER A 394 18.50 -17.10 -10.18
N GLY A 395 18.38 -16.41 -11.32
CA GLY A 395 17.12 -16.26 -12.07
C GLY A 395 16.43 -14.89 -11.88
N LEU A 396 15.17 -14.80 -12.34
CA LEU A 396 14.39 -13.57 -12.30
C LEU A 396 13.82 -13.32 -10.89
N GLN A 397 14.19 -12.18 -10.30
CA GLN A 397 13.64 -11.67 -9.05
C GLN A 397 12.68 -10.50 -9.35
N VAL A 398 11.42 -10.63 -8.96
CA VAL A 398 10.38 -9.60 -9.14
C VAL A 398 10.07 -8.94 -7.80
N ARG A 399 9.80 -7.63 -7.81
CA ARG A 399 9.26 -6.90 -6.66
C ARG A 399 8.05 -6.08 -7.11
N GLU A 400 6.98 -6.08 -6.32
CA GLU A 400 5.76 -5.32 -6.60
C GLU A 400 5.28 -4.59 -5.35
N LEU A 401 4.78 -3.37 -5.52
CA LEU A 401 4.27 -2.56 -4.43
C LEU A 401 2.92 -3.12 -3.95
N VAL A 402 2.85 -3.34 -2.63
CA VAL A 402 1.68 -3.90 -1.91
C VAL A 402 0.94 -2.82 -1.13
N ALA A 403 1.67 -1.89 -0.51
CA ALA A 403 1.10 -0.76 0.22
C ALA A 403 2.11 0.40 0.29
N TYR A 404 1.63 1.61 0.52
CA TYR A 404 2.46 2.80 0.72
C TYR A 404 1.80 3.78 1.69
N ARG A 405 2.59 4.72 2.21
CA ARG A 405 2.14 5.96 2.86
C ARG A 405 3.15 7.04 2.51
N LEU A 406 2.67 8.24 2.20
CA LEU A 406 3.50 9.43 2.01
C LEU A 406 3.16 10.51 3.04
N GLN A 407 4.05 11.48 3.21
CA GLN A 407 3.91 12.64 4.10
C GLN A 407 3.85 13.97 3.33
#